data_AF-A0A0D0S6V4-F1
#
_entry.id   AF-A0A0D0S6V4-F1
#
_cell.length_a   1.000
_cell.length_b   1.000
_cell.length_c   1.000
_cell.angle_alpha   90.00
_cell.angle_beta   90.00
_cell.angle_gamma   90.00
#
_symmetry.space_group_name_H-M   'P 1'
#
loop_
_entity.id
_entity.type
_entity.pdbx_description
1 polymer ?
#
loop_
_entity_poly.entity_id
_entity_poly.type
_entity_poly.pdbx_seq_one_letter_code
_entity_poly.pdbx_strand_id
1 'polypeptide(L)'
;MGTPDVLLGALALGVGIFLAWGSGPVARVVLFITALVVAAMLFLPGSQLAAIVGADAVAAMTRMVADTPWSLSDWLHFLIFVWLGLLLWLGRADLRGWKAWSLMAVLAVAAELAQGFAPERSPRIDDVFLNLAGGMAGLLAGILLLSIGRFLTKAGGRI
;
A
#
# COMPACT_ATOMS: atom_id res chain seq x y z
N MET A 1 17.81 16.94 8.52
CA MET A 1 16.44 16.83 7.99
C MET A 1 16.19 18.08 7.16
N GLY A 2 16.07 17.93 5.85
CA GLY A 2 15.70 19.03 4.96
C GLY A 2 14.19 19.31 5.01
N THR A 3 13.76 20.46 4.47
CA THR A 3 12.34 20.77 4.30
C THR A 3 11.54 19.68 3.57
N PRO A 4 12.07 19.01 2.51
CA PRO A 4 11.36 17.91 1.85
C PRO A 4 11.06 16.72 2.76
N ASP A 5 12.00 16.36 3.65
CA ASP A 5 11.83 15.25 4.60
C ASP A 5 10.67 15.51 5.57
N VAL A 6 10.56 16.75 6.06
CA VAL A 6 9.49 17.17 6.98
C VAL A 6 8.14 17.14 6.28
N LEU A 7 8.09 17.59 5.01
CA LEU A 7 6.88 17.53 4.20
C LEU A 7 6.43 16.09 3.94
N LEU A 8 7.36 15.19 3.58
CA LEU A 8 7.06 13.78 3.38
C LEU A 8 6.55 13.11 4.67
N GLY A 9 7.19 13.39 5.81
CA GLY A 9 6.73 12.91 7.11
C GLY A 9 5.32 13.41 7.44
N ALA A 10 5.04 14.69 7.20
CA ALA A 10 3.72 15.28 7.42
C ALA A 10 2.66 14.68 6.50
N LEU A 11 2.98 14.45 5.22
CA LEU A 11 2.09 13.80 4.26
C LEU A 11 1.79 12.35 4.67
N ALA A 12 2.81 11.58 5.05
CA ALA A 12 2.66 10.21 5.51
C ALA A 12 1.78 10.13 6.77
N LEU A 13 2.00 11.01 7.74
CA LEU A 13 1.18 11.11 8.95
C LEU A 13 -0.26 11.51 8.61
N GLY A 14 -0.45 12.51 7.75
CA GLY A 14 -1.77 12.97 7.32
C GLY A 14 -2.58 11.87 6.63
N VAL A 15 -1.96 11.15 5.68
CA VAL A 15 -2.56 10.00 5.00
C VAL A 15 -2.86 8.88 5.99
N GLY A 16 -1.93 8.55 6.88
CA GLY A 16 -2.15 7.53 7.91
C GLY A 16 -3.33 7.87 8.81
N ILE A 17 -3.40 9.09 9.33
CA ILE A 17 -4.52 9.57 10.16
C ILE A 17 -5.82 9.51 9.38
N PHE A 18 -5.84 10.00 8.13
CA PHE A 18 -7.03 9.98 7.27
C PHE A 18 -7.55 8.57 7.01
N LEU A 19 -6.66 7.63 6.67
CA LEU A 19 -7.02 6.23 6.43
C LEU A 19 -7.54 5.55 7.70
N ALA A 20 -6.96 5.88 8.85
CA ALA A 20 -7.35 5.33 10.14
C ALA A 20 -8.67 5.95 10.67
N TRP A 21 -8.99 7.19 10.29
CA TRP A 21 -10.20 7.91 10.71
C TRP A 21 -11.47 7.11 10.37
N GLY A 22 -12.41 7.04 11.30
CA GLY A 22 -13.71 6.41 11.07
C GLY A 22 -13.69 4.87 11.06
N SER A 23 -12.50 4.26 11.14
CA SER A 23 -12.35 2.82 11.32
C SER A 23 -12.59 2.39 12.77
N GLY A 24 -12.98 1.13 12.97
CA GLY A 24 -12.94 0.46 14.27
C GLY A 24 -11.52 0.39 14.84
N PRO A 25 -11.34 0.13 16.15
CA PRO A 25 -10.05 0.32 16.84
C PRO A 25 -8.91 -0.53 16.26
N VAL A 26 -9.16 -1.80 15.97
CA VAL A 26 -8.15 -2.70 15.37
C VAL A 26 -7.78 -2.24 13.96
N ALA A 27 -8.79 -2.02 13.11
CA ALA A 27 -8.57 -1.54 11.74
C ALA A 27 -7.85 -0.19 11.70
N ARG A 28 -8.15 0.71 12.64
CA ARG A 28 -7.51 2.02 12.79
C ARG A 28 -6.01 1.87 13.01
N VAL A 29 -5.60 1.03 13.97
CA VAL A 29 -4.18 0.78 14.27
C VAL A 29 -3.49 0.15 13.07
N VAL A 30 -4.10 -0.88 12.47
CA VAL A 30 -3.53 -1.60 11.32
C VAL A 30 -3.35 -0.68 10.11
N LEU A 31 -4.36 0.12 9.77
CA LEU A 31 -4.31 1.07 8.65
C LEU A 31 -3.27 2.17 8.90
N PHE A 32 -3.23 2.72 10.12
CA PHE A 32 -2.28 3.76 10.48
C PHE A 32 -0.84 3.26 10.37
N ILE A 33 -0.52 2.14 11.04
CA ILE A 33 0.83 1.56 11.03
C ILE A 33 1.22 1.15 9.61
N THR A 34 0.31 0.50 8.86
CA THR A 34 0.58 0.13 7.47
C THR A 34 0.90 1.35 6.63
N ALA A 35 0.12 2.43 6.74
CA ALA A 35 0.37 3.64 5.97
C ALA A 35 1.75 4.25 6.25
N LEU A 36 2.20 4.24 7.52
CA LEU A 36 3.53 4.70 7.89
C LEU A 36 4.64 3.79 7.35
N VAL A 37 4.47 2.47 7.47
CA VAL A 37 5.44 1.49 6.95
C VAL A 37 5.55 1.61 5.43
N VAL A 38 4.42 1.69 4.73
CA VAL A 38 4.37 1.88 3.27
C VAL A 38 5.04 3.18 2.88
N ALA A 39 4.76 4.29 3.56
CA ALA A 39 5.43 5.56 3.29
C ALA A 39 6.94 5.45 3.50
N ALA A 40 7.40 4.80 4.57
CA ALA A 40 8.82 4.55 4.80
C ALA A 40 9.43 3.70 3.66
N MET A 41 8.75 2.64 3.23
CA MET A 41 9.22 1.79 2.13
C MET A 41 9.29 2.52 0.78
N LEU A 42 8.35 3.45 0.52
CA LEU A 42 8.30 4.20 -0.73
C LEU A 42 9.31 5.36 -0.77
N PHE A 43 9.56 6.01 0.37
CA PHE A 43 10.31 7.27 0.42
C PHE A 43 11.72 7.15 0.99
N LEU A 44 12.07 6.06 1.66
CA LEU A 44 13.45 5.85 2.09
C LEU A 44 14.34 5.48 0.89
N PRO A 45 15.61 5.96 0.89
CA PRO A 45 16.62 5.51 -0.07
C PRO A 45 16.78 3.99 -0.03
N GLY A 46 17.02 3.39 -1.20
CA GLY A 46 17.22 1.93 -1.30
C GLY A 46 18.36 1.42 -0.42
N SER A 47 19.42 2.21 -0.25
CA SER A 47 20.55 1.92 0.63
C SER A 47 20.14 1.83 2.11
N GLN A 48 19.26 2.73 2.57
CA GLN A 48 18.75 2.72 3.94
C GLN A 48 17.78 1.55 4.17
N LEU A 49 16.91 1.27 3.19
CA LEU A 49 16.05 0.09 3.24
C LEU A 49 16.87 -1.20 3.29
N ALA A 50 17.92 -1.32 2.47
CA ALA A 50 18.83 -2.45 2.50
C ALA A 50 19.59 -2.58 3.83
N ALA A 51 19.93 -1.45 4.48
CA ALA A 51 20.55 -1.47 5.80
C ALA A 51 19.59 -1.95 6.90
N ILE A 52 18.29 -1.66 6.79
CA ILE A 52 17.26 -2.11 7.73
C ILE A 52 16.89 -3.57 7.50
N VAL A 53 16.64 -3.94 6.24
CA VAL A 53 16.16 -5.28 5.86
C VAL A 53 17.31 -6.30 5.82
N GLY A 54 18.53 -5.86 5.53
CA GLY A 54 19.71 -6.68 5.36
C GLY A 54 20.00 -7.01 3.89
N ALA A 55 21.28 -6.93 3.51
CA ALA A 55 21.72 -7.17 2.13
C ALA A 55 21.38 -8.59 1.63
N ASP A 56 21.50 -9.60 2.49
CA ASP A 56 21.18 -10.99 2.15
C ASP A 56 19.69 -11.18 1.84
N ALA A 57 18.81 -10.49 2.60
CA ALA A 57 17.38 -10.52 2.37
C ALA A 57 17.01 -9.81 1.06
N VAL A 58 17.62 -8.65 0.77
CA VAL A 58 17.42 -7.97 -0.52
C VAL A 58 17.90 -8.84 -1.69
N ALA A 59 19.04 -9.51 -1.56
CA ALA A 59 19.55 -10.43 -2.57
C ALA A 59 18.63 -11.66 -2.75
N ALA A 60 18.11 -12.21 -1.66
CA ALA A 60 17.14 -13.31 -1.70
C ALA A 60 15.84 -12.89 -2.42
N MET A 61 15.26 -11.74 -2.07
CA MET A 61 14.07 -11.21 -2.73
C MET A 61 14.32 -10.92 -4.21
N THR A 62 15.48 -10.36 -4.55
CA THR A 62 15.88 -10.12 -5.95
C THR A 62 15.94 -11.43 -6.74
N ARG A 63 16.51 -12.49 -6.16
CA ARG A 63 16.53 -13.83 -6.77
C ARG A 63 15.12 -14.41 -6.95
N MET A 64 14.22 -14.22 -5.99
CA MET A 64 12.85 -14.72 -6.09
C MET A 64 12.07 -14.12 -7.27
N VAL A 65 12.38 -12.87 -7.66
CA VAL A 65 11.70 -12.19 -8.77
C VAL A 65 12.50 -12.21 -10.07
N ALA A 66 13.68 -12.83 -10.09
CA ALA A 66 14.60 -12.80 -11.22
C ALA A 66 14.03 -13.43 -12.50
N ASP A 67 13.12 -14.40 -12.36
CA ASP A 67 12.46 -15.08 -13.47
C ASP A 67 11.15 -14.40 -13.91
N THR A 68 10.86 -13.23 -13.35
CA THR A 68 9.68 -12.43 -13.70
C THR A 68 10.08 -11.24 -14.58
N PRO A 69 9.16 -10.67 -15.38
CA PRO A 69 9.47 -9.50 -16.20
C PRO A 69 9.65 -8.19 -15.40
N TRP A 70 9.49 -8.24 -14.08
CA TRP A 70 9.44 -7.07 -13.20
C TRP A 70 10.63 -7.03 -12.24
N SER A 71 11.13 -5.83 -11.98
CA SER A 71 12.16 -5.62 -10.98
C SER A 71 11.62 -5.86 -9.56
N LEU A 72 12.52 -6.02 -8.58
CA LEU A 72 12.10 -6.07 -7.17
C LEU A 72 11.33 -4.80 -6.76
N SER A 73 11.74 -3.63 -7.27
CA SER A 73 11.04 -2.37 -6.99
C SER A 73 9.62 -2.39 -7.54
N ASP A 74 9.43 -2.87 -8.76
CA ASP A 74 8.13 -2.95 -9.44
C ASP A 74 7.18 -3.88 -8.65
N TRP A 75 7.69 -5.03 -8.20
CA TRP A 75 6.95 -5.95 -7.33
C TRP A 75 6.58 -5.31 -5.99
N LEU A 76 7.48 -4.53 -5.38
CA LEU A 76 7.18 -3.84 -4.13
C LEU A 76 6.06 -2.81 -4.32
N HIS A 77 6.11 -2.00 -5.37
CA HIS A 77 5.04 -1.05 -5.72
C HIS A 77 3.69 -1.77 -5.87
N PHE A 78 3.65 -2.83 -6.66
CA PHE A 78 2.45 -3.64 -6.86
C PHE A 78 1.93 -4.22 -5.54
N LEU A 79 2.77 -4.96 -4.79
CA LEU A 79 2.36 -5.69 -3.58
C LEU A 79 1.95 -4.75 -2.44
N ILE A 80 2.64 -3.62 -2.26
CA ILE A 80 2.27 -2.59 -1.29
C ILE A 80 0.85 -2.09 -1.57
N PHE A 81 0.54 -1.81 -2.84
CA PHE A 81 -0.77 -1.31 -3.21
C PHE A 81 -1.85 -2.41 -3.18
N VAL A 82 -1.53 -3.68 -3.48
CA VAL A 82 -2.42 -4.82 -3.21
C VAL A 82 -2.81 -4.85 -1.74
N TRP A 83 -1.82 -4.76 -0.86
CA TRP A 83 -2.04 -4.77 0.58
C TRP A 83 -2.89 -3.57 1.03
N LEU A 84 -2.58 -2.37 0.54
CA LEU A 84 -3.33 -1.16 0.89
C LEU A 84 -4.79 -1.20 0.41
N GLY A 85 -5.03 -1.64 -0.83
CA GLY A 85 -6.38 -1.80 -1.38
C GLY A 85 -7.19 -2.83 -0.61
N LEU A 86 -6.58 -3.96 -0.24
CA LEU A 86 -7.19 -5.00 0.59
C LEU A 86 -7.62 -4.43 1.95
N LEU A 87 -6.68 -3.80 2.67
CA LEU A 87 -6.97 -3.22 3.98
C LEU A 87 -8.00 -2.10 3.93
N LEU A 88 -7.96 -1.26 2.89
CA LEU A 88 -8.96 -0.23 2.68
C LEU A 88 -10.36 -0.84 2.57
N TRP A 89 -10.52 -1.88 1.73
CA TRP A 89 -11.83 -2.52 1.55
C TRP A 89 -12.33 -3.21 2.83
N LEU A 90 -11.44 -3.88 3.56
CA LEU A 90 -11.81 -4.60 4.78
C LEU A 90 -12.06 -3.64 5.96
N GLY A 91 -11.21 -2.63 6.13
CA GLY A 91 -11.19 -1.73 7.29
C GLY A 91 -12.06 -0.49 7.18
N ARG A 92 -12.35 0.01 5.97
CA ARG A 92 -13.12 1.26 5.73
C ARG A 92 -14.43 1.00 5.01
N ALA A 93 -15.41 0.48 5.75
CA ALA A 93 -16.74 0.20 5.20
C ALA A 93 -17.42 1.45 4.60
N ASP A 94 -17.15 2.64 5.15
CA ASP A 94 -17.65 3.95 4.71
C ASP A 94 -17.09 4.41 3.35
N LEU A 95 -15.91 3.90 2.98
CA LEU A 95 -15.22 4.20 1.73
C LEU A 95 -15.41 3.14 0.64
N ARG A 96 -16.20 2.09 0.86
CA ARG A 96 -16.43 1.05 -0.16
C ARG A 96 -17.13 1.59 -1.43
N GLY A 97 -17.12 0.77 -2.47
CA GLY A 97 -17.67 1.15 -3.78
C GLY A 97 -16.75 2.14 -4.50
N TRP A 98 -17.32 3.04 -5.29
CA TRP A 98 -16.57 3.99 -6.14
C TRP A 98 -15.56 4.86 -5.37
N LYS A 99 -15.82 5.15 -4.09
CA LYS A 99 -14.94 5.93 -3.23
C LYS A 99 -13.59 5.23 -3.02
N ALA A 100 -13.58 3.90 -2.82
CA ALA A 100 -12.35 3.14 -2.62
C ALA A 100 -11.50 3.15 -3.88
N TRP A 101 -12.13 2.92 -5.04
CA TRP A 101 -11.46 2.97 -6.34
C TRP A 101 -10.86 4.35 -6.62
N SER A 102 -11.63 5.42 -6.38
CA SER A 102 -11.16 6.79 -6.58
C SER A 102 -10.01 7.14 -5.64
N LEU A 103 -10.12 6.74 -4.37
CA LEU A 103 -9.05 6.95 -3.40
C LEU A 103 -7.79 6.19 -3.78
N MET A 104 -7.89 4.93 -4.24
CA MET A 104 -6.73 4.18 -4.72
C MET A 104 -6.06 4.84 -5.92
N ALA A 105 -6.84 5.39 -6.86
CA ALA A 105 -6.29 6.15 -7.97
C ALA A 105 -5.55 7.40 -7.51
N VAL A 106 -6.14 8.18 -6.58
CA VAL A 106 -5.50 9.36 -6.00
C VAL A 106 -4.23 8.98 -5.25
N LEU A 107 -4.24 7.92 -4.45
CA LEU A 107 -3.07 7.47 -3.69
C LEU A 107 -1.95 6.96 -4.61
N ALA A 108 -2.28 6.27 -5.70
CA ALA A 108 -1.28 5.81 -6.67
C ALA A 108 -0.52 6.98 -7.32
N VAL A 109 -1.26 8.02 -7.73
CA VAL A 109 -0.66 9.23 -8.31
C VAL A 109 0.09 10.03 -7.24
N ALA A 110 -0.51 10.23 -6.07
CA ALA A 110 0.08 11.02 -4.99
C ALA A 110 1.36 10.39 -4.44
N ALA A 111 1.42 9.06 -4.31
CA ALA A 111 2.61 8.35 -3.89
C ALA A 111 3.78 8.60 -4.86
N GLU A 112 3.50 8.57 -6.16
CA GLU A 112 4.51 8.81 -7.18
C GLU A 112 5.00 10.25 -7.22
N LEU A 113 4.07 11.21 -7.15
CA LEU A 113 4.43 12.62 -7.05
C LEU A 113 5.24 12.91 -5.78
N ALA A 114 4.92 12.24 -4.67
CA ALA A 114 5.64 12.38 -3.41
C ALA A 114 7.09 11.85 -3.52
N GLN A 115 7.37 10.87 -4.37
CA GLN A 115 8.76 10.43 -4.61
C GLN A 115 9.66 11.55 -5.14
N GLY A 116 9.11 12.60 -5.78
CA GLY A 116 9.86 13.77 -6.21
C GLY A 116 10.47 14.58 -5.06
N PHE A 117 10.02 14.36 -3.82
CA PHE A 117 10.62 14.93 -2.61
C PHE A 117 11.64 14.00 -1.94
N ALA A 118 11.69 12.73 -2.34
CA ALA A 118 12.57 11.73 -1.74
C ALA A 118 13.94 11.74 -2.46
N PRO A 119 15.05 11.70 -1.70
CA PRO A 119 16.38 11.61 -2.30
C PRO A 119 16.53 10.29 -3.08
N GLU A 120 17.25 10.35 -4.22
CA GLU A 120 17.55 9.19 -5.07
C GLU A 120 16.32 8.51 -5.70
N ARG A 121 15.14 9.15 -5.65
CA ARG A 121 13.94 8.69 -6.33
C ARG A 121 13.54 9.67 -7.42
N SER A 122 13.02 9.13 -8.52
CA SER A 122 12.50 9.91 -9.64
C SER A 122 11.09 9.41 -9.94
N PRO A 123 10.07 10.29 -10.00
CA PRO A 123 8.73 9.89 -10.38
C PRO A 123 8.68 9.25 -11.76
N ARG A 124 7.95 8.14 -11.90
CA ARG A 124 7.74 7.39 -13.15
C ARG A 124 6.27 7.06 -13.33
N ILE A 125 5.80 7.27 -14.56
CA ILE A 125 4.40 6.96 -14.93
C ILE A 125 4.11 5.45 -14.80
N ASP A 126 5.08 4.60 -15.12
CA ASP A 126 4.93 3.14 -15.02
C ASP A 126 4.62 2.69 -13.58
N ASP A 127 5.22 3.36 -12.60
CA ASP A 127 5.01 3.09 -11.18
C ASP A 127 3.60 3.48 -10.73
N VAL A 128 3.00 4.54 -11.30
CA VAL A 128 1.58 4.87 -11.10
C VAL A 128 0.69 3.73 -11.58
N PHE A 129 0.97 3.17 -12.76
CA PHE A 129 0.17 2.07 -13.32
C PHE A 129 0.32 0.79 -12.49
N LEU A 130 1.52 0.47 -12.01
CA LEU A 130 1.76 -0.66 -11.12
C LEU A 130 1.04 -0.49 -9.77
N ASN A 131 1.14 0.68 -9.17
CA ASN A 131 0.42 1.04 -7.95
C ASN A 131 -1.10 0.91 -8.14
N LEU A 132 -1.63 1.42 -9.24
CA LEU A 132 -3.06 1.32 -9.54
C LEU A 132 -3.48 -0.14 -9.74
N ALA A 133 -2.74 -0.91 -10.54
CA ALA A 133 -3.02 -2.32 -10.78
C ALA A 133 -3.01 -3.14 -9.48
N GLY A 134 -2.01 -2.93 -8.63
CA GLY A 134 -1.93 -3.53 -7.31
C GLY A 134 -3.13 -3.14 -6.44
N GLY A 135 -3.44 -1.84 -6.37
CA GLY A 135 -4.55 -1.32 -5.59
C GLY A 135 -5.89 -1.91 -6.00
N MET A 136 -6.15 -1.99 -7.31
CA MET A 136 -7.33 -2.62 -7.87
C MET A 136 -7.41 -4.10 -7.52
N ALA A 137 -6.32 -4.85 -7.65
CA ALA A 137 -6.27 -6.26 -7.27
C ALA A 137 -6.52 -6.47 -5.77
N GLY A 138 -5.98 -5.58 -4.92
CA GLY A 138 -6.25 -5.56 -3.48
C GLY A 138 -7.72 -5.34 -3.14
N LEU A 139 -8.36 -4.35 -3.79
CA LEU A 139 -9.80 -4.11 -3.63
C LEU A 139 -10.63 -5.33 -4.03
N LEU A 140 -10.31 -5.95 -5.17
CA LEU A 140 -10.98 -7.18 -5.63
C LEU A 140 -10.79 -8.34 -4.65
N ALA A 141 -9.59 -8.53 -4.12
CA ALA A 141 -9.32 -9.54 -3.09
C ALA A 141 -10.18 -9.28 -1.84
N GLY A 142 -10.29 -8.02 -1.38
CA GLY A 142 -11.15 -7.65 -0.27
C GLY A 142 -12.63 -7.93 -0.53
N ILE A 143 -13.11 -7.66 -1.75
CA ILE A 143 -14.49 -7.99 -2.18
C ILE A 143 -14.71 -9.49 -2.09
N LEU A 144 -13.78 -10.29 -2.61
CA LEU A 144 -13.88 -11.74 -2.64
C LEU A 144 -13.91 -12.32 -1.22
N LEU A 145 -13.00 -11.90 -0.35
CA LEU A 145 -12.92 -12.38 1.03
C LEU A 145 -14.20 -12.09 1.84
N LEU A 146 -14.76 -10.88 1.71
CA LEU A 146 -16.03 -10.57 2.37
C LEU A 146 -17.20 -11.37 1.80
N SER A 147 -17.19 -11.62 0.49
CA SER A 147 -18.23 -12.40 -0.17
C SER A 147 -18.21 -13.86 0.30
N ILE A 148 -17.01 -14.46 0.36
CA ILE A 148 -16.82 -15.82 0.91
C ILE A 148 -17.25 -15.86 2.38
N GLY A 149 -16.80 -14.92 3.21
CA GLY A 149 -17.17 -14.88 4.62
C GLY A 149 -18.68 -14.81 4.85
N ARG A 150 -19.39 -13.98 4.07
CA ARG A 150 -20.86 -13.87 4.12
C ARG A 150 -21.56 -15.14 3.65
N PHE A 151 -21.02 -15.82 2.66
CA PHE A 151 -21.56 -17.09 2.18
C PHE A 151 -21.47 -18.17 3.25
N LEU A 152 -20.30 -18.30 3.89
CA LEU A 152 -20.05 -19.31 4.93
C LEU A 152 -20.92 -19.08 6.18
N THR A 153 -21.10 -17.83 6.62
CA THR A 153 -21.98 -17.53 7.77
C THR A 153 -23.45 -17.85 7.47
N LYS A 154 -23.91 -17.58 6.24
CA LYS A 154 -25.28 -17.92 5.81
C LYS A 154 -25.50 -19.43 5.70
N ALA A 155 -24.50 -20.19 5.28
CA ALA A 155 -24.56 -21.65 5.18
C ALA A 155 -24.56 -22.32 6.57
N GLY A 156 -23.77 -21.81 7.52
CA GLY A 156 -23.69 -22.34 8.89
C GLY A 156 -24.91 -22.05 9.77
N GLY A 157 -25.72 -21.03 9.45
CA GLY A 157 -26.96 -20.70 10.18
C GLY A 157 -28.21 -21.46 9.74
N ARG A 158 -28.08 -22.48 8.87
CA ARG A 158 -29.18 -23.32 8.38
C ARG A 158 -29.22 -24.73 9.01
N ILE A 159 -28.55 -24.91 10.15
CA ILE A 159 -28.51 -26.18 10.90
C ILE A 159 -29.41 -26.05 12.13
#